data_AF-A0A8J8VTZ6-F1
#
_entry.id   AF-A0A8J8VTZ6-F1
#
_cell.length_a   1.000
_cell.length_b   1.000
_cell.length_c   1.000
_cell.angle_alpha   90.00
_cell.angle_beta   90.00
_cell.angle_gamma   90.00
#
_symmetry.space_group_name_H-M   'P 1'
#
loop_
_entity.id
_entity.type
_entity.pdbx_description
1 polymer ?
#
loop_
_entity_poly.entity_id
_entity_poly.type
_entity_poly.pdbx_seq_one_letter_code
_entity_poly.pdbx_strand_id
1 'polypeptide(L)'
;MAISKENRDFIDSLIDYYISESEAYTQIAENFVPEVESIPDTSFGIITGCVYSGFLQAYQNQQQTPSLEDMREFNEIMKNRAALIKKAIIEPKKAETSEEESLKDED
;
A
#
# COMPACT_ATOMS: atom_id res chain seq x y z
N MET A 1 15.12 -2.32 17.56
CA MET A 1 14.23 -2.77 16.48
C MET A 1 14.12 -4.26 16.64
N ALA A 2 12.90 -4.75 16.81
CA ALA A 2 12.56 -6.16 16.85
C ALA A 2 12.52 -6.74 15.43
N ILE A 3 11.90 -6.01 14.49
CA ILE A 3 11.88 -6.40 13.07
C ILE A 3 13.31 -6.30 12.51
N SER A 4 13.73 -7.30 11.75
CA SER A 4 15.02 -7.29 11.06
C SER A 4 15.11 -6.12 10.08
N LYS A 5 16.33 -5.62 9.83
CA LYS A 5 16.52 -4.52 8.87
C LYS A 5 15.95 -4.85 7.49
N GLU A 6 16.18 -6.08 7.02
CA GLU A 6 15.67 -6.56 5.73
C GLU A 6 14.14 -6.51 5.67
N ASN A 7 13.45 -7.06 6.67
CA ASN A 7 11.99 -7.03 6.70
C ASN A 7 11.45 -5.61 6.83
N ARG A 8 12.16 -4.73 7.56
CA ARG A 8 11.79 -3.33 7.69
C ARG A 8 11.91 -2.58 6.37
N ASP A 9 13.03 -2.73 5.66
CA ASP A 9 13.26 -2.11 4.34
C ASP A 9 12.23 -2.63 3.32
N PHE A 10 11.86 -3.91 3.40
CA PHE A 10 10.77 -4.48 2.61
C PHE A 10 9.41 -3.86 2.93
N ILE A 11 9.03 -3.72 4.21
CA ILE A 11 7.76 -3.08 4.61
C ILE A 11 7.71 -1.63 4.13
N ASP A 12 8.79 -0.86 4.32
CA ASP A 12 8.86 0.54 3.87
C ASP A 12 8.64 0.62 2.35
N SER A 13 9.29 -0.25 1.59
CA SER A 13 9.12 -0.32 0.12
C SER A 13 7.70 -0.73 -0.28
N LEU A 14 7.09 -1.65 0.46
CA LEU A 14 5.73 -2.13 0.21
C LEU A 14 4.70 -1.01 0.46
N ILE A 15 4.89 -0.21 1.51
CA ILE A 15 4.06 0.97 1.79
C ILE A 15 4.19 1.98 0.65
N ASP A 16 5.41 2.28 0.21
CA ASP A 16 5.65 3.23 -0.87
C ASP A 16 5.02 2.77 -2.20
N TYR A 17 5.11 1.48 -2.50
CA TYR A 17 4.44 0.87 -3.65
C TYR A 17 2.91 1.03 -3.57
N TYR A 18 2.28 0.69 -2.43
CA TYR A 18 0.83 0.83 -2.33
C TYR A 18 0.35 2.29 -2.30
N ILE A 19 1.21 3.22 -1.88
CA ILE A 19 0.96 4.65 -2.01
C ILE A 19 1.00 5.08 -3.48
N SER A 20 1.93 4.57 -4.30
CA SER A 20 1.97 4.92 -5.73
C SER A 20 0.78 4.35 -6.51
N GLU A 21 0.27 3.20 -6.08
CA GLU A 21 -0.87 2.51 -6.69
C GLU A 21 -2.22 2.86 -6.02
N SER A 22 -2.31 3.95 -5.24
CA SER A 22 -3.48 4.28 -4.41
C SER A 22 -4.80 4.35 -5.19
N GLU A 23 -4.75 4.83 -6.44
CA GLU A 23 -5.91 4.98 -7.33
C GLU A 23 -6.58 3.64 -7.64
N ALA A 24 -5.80 2.57 -7.85
CA ALA A 24 -6.35 1.24 -8.09
C ALA A 24 -7.18 0.75 -6.89
N TYR A 25 -6.74 1.05 -5.66
CA TYR A 25 -7.48 0.68 -4.45
C TYR A 25 -8.71 1.53 -4.20
N THR A 26 -8.76 2.76 -4.73
CA THR A 26 -9.98 3.59 -4.78
C THR A 26 -11.00 2.96 -5.72
N GLN A 27 -10.59 2.59 -6.93
CA GLN A 27 -11.48 1.90 -7.89
C GLN A 27 -12.00 0.56 -7.35
N ILE A 28 -11.18 -0.20 -6.63
CA ILE A 28 -11.64 -1.42 -5.96
C ILE A 28 -12.70 -1.08 -4.91
N ALA A 29 -12.46 -0.09 -4.04
CA ALA A 29 -13.38 0.30 -2.99
C ALA A 29 -14.74 0.80 -3.51
N GLU A 30 -14.76 1.47 -4.68
CA GLU A 30 -15.97 1.92 -5.35
C GLU A 30 -16.93 0.76 -5.71
N ASN A 31 -16.39 -0.41 -6.06
CA ASN A 31 -17.20 -1.58 -6.40
C ASN A 31 -17.96 -2.18 -5.22
N PHE A 32 -17.64 -1.76 -3.98
CA PHE A 32 -18.31 -2.21 -2.77
C PHE A 32 -19.35 -1.19 -2.28
N VAL A 33 -19.70 -0.18 -3.08
CA VAL A 33 -20.84 0.69 -2.78
C VAL A 33 -22.13 -0.05 -3.20
N PRO A 34 -23.17 -0.15 -2.34
CA PRO A 34 -23.38 0.62 -1.11
C PRO A 34 -22.96 -0.08 0.20
N GLU A 35 -22.32 -1.24 0.17
CA GLU A 35 -21.88 -1.96 1.37
C GLU A 35 -20.84 -1.19 2.20
N VAL A 36 -20.07 -0.31 1.57
CA VAL A 36 -19.14 0.61 2.24
C VAL A 36 -19.59 2.06 2.15
N GLU A 37 -19.48 2.79 3.26
CA GLU A 37 -19.94 4.19 3.35
C GLU A 37 -18.86 5.22 2.96
N SER A 38 -17.58 4.83 3.01
CA SER A 38 -16.44 5.72 2.79
C SER A 38 -15.41 5.02 1.90
N ILE A 39 -15.35 5.41 0.62
CA ILE A 39 -14.34 4.94 -0.32
C ILE A 39 -12.92 5.19 0.25
N PRO A 40 -12.57 6.39 0.75
CA PRO A 40 -11.21 6.63 1.26
C PRO A 40 -10.82 5.74 2.44
N ASP A 41 -11.73 5.50 3.38
CA ASP A 41 -11.44 4.65 4.55
C ASP A 41 -11.37 3.17 4.15
N THR A 42 -12.21 2.73 3.20
CA THR A 42 -12.15 1.38 2.63
C THR A 42 -10.83 1.16 1.90
N SER A 43 -10.40 2.08 1.02
CA SER A 43 -9.10 1.99 0.34
C SER A 43 -7.93 1.99 1.31
N PHE A 44 -8.00 2.81 2.36
CA PHE A 44 -7.00 2.81 3.44
C PHE A 44 -6.92 1.44 4.13
N GLY A 45 -8.07 0.84 4.43
CA GLY A 45 -8.17 -0.50 4.99
C GLY A 45 -7.59 -1.57 4.07
N ILE A 46 -7.89 -1.51 2.77
CA ILE A 46 -7.35 -2.43 1.77
C ILE A 46 -5.82 -2.33 1.72
N ILE A 47 -5.26 -1.13 1.56
CA ILE A 47 -3.81 -0.91 1.52
C ILE A 47 -3.15 -1.42 2.81
N THR A 48 -3.71 -1.08 3.98
CA THR A 48 -3.19 -1.53 5.27
C THR A 48 -3.20 -3.06 5.38
N GLY A 49 -4.29 -3.70 4.94
CA GLY A 49 -4.42 -5.16 4.91
C GLY A 49 -3.43 -5.83 3.95
N CYS A 50 -3.18 -5.23 2.79
CA CYS A 50 -2.18 -5.70 1.83
C CYS A 50 -0.76 -5.60 2.39
N VAL A 51 -0.40 -4.48 3.01
CA VAL A 51 0.91 -4.32 3.67
C VAL A 51 1.08 -5.35 4.79
N TYR A 52 0.05 -5.55 5.61
CA TYR A 52 0.08 -6.56 6.69
C TYR A 52 0.24 -7.99 6.14
N SER A 53 -0.46 -8.32 5.06
CA SER A 53 -0.33 -9.63 4.41
C SER A 53 1.08 -9.84 3.85
N GLY A 54 1.67 -8.82 3.23
CA GLY A 54 3.05 -8.86 2.75
C GLY A 54 4.06 -9.01 3.88
N PHE A 55 3.85 -8.31 5.01
CA PHE A 55 4.66 -8.49 6.22
C PHE A 55 4.62 -9.94 6.71
N LEU A 56 3.44 -10.54 6.85
CA LEU A 56 3.33 -11.95 7.25
C LEU A 56 4.00 -12.89 6.25
N GLN A 57 3.85 -12.62 4.95
CA GLN A 57 4.45 -13.42 3.88
C GLN A 57 5.98 -13.36 3.92
N ALA A 58 6.58 -12.21 4.24
CA ALA A 58 8.03 -12.09 4.38
C ALA A 58 8.59 -13.00 5.48
N TYR A 59 7.91 -13.06 6.63
CA TYR A 59 8.26 -13.99 7.71
C TYR A 59 8.06 -15.44 7.29
N GLN A 60 6.93 -15.74 6.64
CA GLN A 60 6.64 -17.09 6.17
C GLN A 60 7.69 -17.60 5.16
N ASN A 61 8.15 -16.74 4.25
CA ASN A 61 9.21 -17.07 3.28
C ASN A 61 10.54 -17.42 3.97
N GLN A 62 10.78 -16.87 5.16
CA GLN A 62 11.94 -17.16 6.01
C GLN A 62 11.68 -18.35 6.96
N GLN A 63 10.54 -19.04 6.82
CA GLN A 63 10.08 -20.09 7.74
C GLN A 63 9.94 -19.62 9.20
N GLN A 64 9.57 -18.35 9.38
CA GLN A 64 9.41 -17.70 10.66
C GLN A 64 7.97 -17.24 10.85
N THR A 65 7.63 -16.91 12.10
CA THR A 65 6.41 -16.21 12.47
C THR A 65 6.78 -14.97 13.27
N PRO A 66 6.13 -13.82 13.02
CA PRO A 66 6.43 -12.60 13.75
C PRO A 66 6.09 -12.74 15.24
N SER A 67 6.95 -12.19 16.08
CA SER A 67 6.74 -12.08 17.53
C SER A 67 5.74 -10.96 17.86
N LEU A 68 5.34 -10.88 19.14
CA LEU A 68 4.50 -9.79 19.61
C LEU A 68 5.20 -8.42 19.48
N GLU A 69 6.51 -8.39 19.71
CA GLU A 69 7.34 -7.20 19.55
C GLU A 69 7.42 -6.77 18.08
N ASP A 70 7.57 -7.72 17.14
CA ASP A 70 7.55 -7.44 15.70
C ASP A 70 6.21 -6.82 15.29
N MET A 71 5.11 -7.41 15.76
CA MET A 71 3.76 -6.91 15.50
C MET A 71 3.54 -5.50 16.04
N ARG A 72 4.09 -5.18 17.22
CA ARG A 72 4.03 -3.82 17.79
C ARG A 72 4.82 -2.84 16.94
N GLU A 73 6.03 -3.20 16.51
CA GLU A 73 6.85 -2.34 15.66
C GLU A 73 6.20 -2.11 14.28
N PHE A 74 5.62 -3.16 13.68
CA PHE A 74 4.85 -3.05 12.44
C PHE A 74 3.70 -2.04 12.58
N ASN A 75 2.92 -2.13 13.66
CA ASN A 75 1.81 -1.21 13.91
C ASN A 75 2.28 0.24 14.08
N GLU A 76 3.42 0.48 14.71
CA GLU A 76 4.00 1.83 14.81
C GLU A 76 4.47 2.35 13.45
N ILE A 77 5.07 1.50 12.60
CA ILE A 77 5.42 1.87 11.22
C ILE A 77 4.15 2.29 10.46
N MET A 78 3.10 1.46 10.49
CA MET A 78 1.83 1.76 9.82
C MET A 78 1.20 3.06 10.33
N LYS A 79 1.18 3.27 11.65
CA LYS A 79 0.66 4.49 12.27
C LYS A 79 1.43 5.73 11.82
N ASN A 80 2.75 5.66 11.72
CA ASN A 80 3.59 6.76 11.27
C ASN A 80 3.39 7.08 9.78
N ARG A 81 3.05 6.08 8.96
CA ARG A 81 2.81 6.24 7.51
C ARG A 81 1.33 6.53 7.17
N ALA A 82 0.41 6.37 8.12
CA ALA A 82 -1.03 6.47 7.90
C ALA A 82 -1.48 7.77 7.22
N ALA A 83 -0.92 8.92 7.64
CA ALA A 83 -1.25 10.21 7.05
C ALA A 83 -0.82 10.31 5.57
N LEU A 84 0.32 9.72 5.20
CA LEU A 84 0.80 9.70 3.83
C LEU A 84 -0.08 8.81 2.95
N ILE A 85 -0.45 7.63 3.45
CA ILE A 85 -1.37 6.71 2.75
C ILE A 85 -2.71 7.42 2.50
N LYS A 86 -3.30 8.02 3.53
CA LYS A 86 -4.59 8.70 3.41
C LYS A 86 -4.54 9.89 2.47
N LYS A 87 -3.43 10.64 2.48
CA LYS A 87 -3.21 11.73 1.53
C LYS A 87 -3.17 11.23 0.09
N ALA A 88 -2.45 10.14 -0.19
CA ALA A 88 -2.35 9.58 -1.54
C ALA A 88 -3.69 9.05 -2.09
N ILE A 89 -4.60 8.62 -1.20
CA ILE A 89 -5.94 8.20 -1.59
C ILE A 89 -6.85 9.40 -1.92
N ILE A 90 -6.80 10.46 -1.12
CA ILE A 90 -7.68 11.64 -1.28
C ILE A 90 -7.17 12.57 -2.39
N GLU A 91 -5.86 12.72 -2.48
CA GLU A 91 -5.16 13.56 -3.45
C GLU A 91 -4.25 12.67 -4.31
N PRO A 92 -4.82 11.81 -5.19
CA PRO A 92 -4.01 11.04 -6.11
C PRO A 92 -3.17 12.02 -6.91
N LYS A 93 -1.84 11.82 -6.91
CA LYS A 93 -0.98 12.56 -7.82
C LYS A 93 -1.52 12.25 -9.21
N LYS A 94 -1.94 13.27 -9.97
CA LYS A 94 -2.09 13.12 -11.42
C LYS A 94 -0.81 12.48 -11.91
N ALA A 95 -0.87 11.23 -12.33
CA ALA A 95 0.21 10.64 -13.09
C ALA A 95 0.49 11.63 -14.22
N GLU A 96 1.74 12.09 -14.32
CA GLU A 96 2.21 12.69 -15.56
C GLU A 96 2.04 11.58 -16.59
N THR A 97 0.97 11.66 -17.38
CA THR A 97 0.86 10.94 -18.63
C THR A 97 2.09 11.36 -19.42
N SER A 98 3.09 10.48 -19.48
CA SER A 98 4.10 10.50 -20.51
C SER A 98 3.39 10.28 -21.84
N GLU A 99 2.85 11.37 -22.40
CA GLU A 99 2.63 11.50 -23.83
C GLU A 99 4.00 11.45 -24.49
N GLU A 100 4.47 10.26 -24.87
CA GLU A 100 5.49 10.14 -25.91
C GLU A 100 5.38 8.78 -26.60
N GLU A 101 5.26 8.87 -27.93
CA GLU A 101 5.36 7.81 -28.94
C GLU A 101 4.12 6.98 -29.33
N SER A 102 3.28 7.57 -30.19
CA SER A 102 2.92 6.95 -31.48
C SER A 102 2.47 7.98 -32.52
N LEU A 103 3.36 8.94 -32.82
CA LEU A 103 3.44 9.51 -34.16
C LEU A 103 4.51 8.71 -34.91
N LYS A 104 4.11 7.62 -35.54
CA LYS A 104 4.76 7.07 -36.74
C LYS A 104 3.92 5.94 -37.34
N ASP A 105 3.66 6.13 -38.62
CA ASP A 105 3.35 5.13 -39.64
C ASP A 105 1.93 4.54 -39.63
N GLU A 106 1.06 5.08 -40.50
CA GLU A 106 0.45 4.29 -41.58
C GLU A 106 -0.29 5.22 -42.58
N ASP A 107 0.27 5.29 -43.79
CA ASP A 107 -0.22 5.69 -45.13
C ASP A 107 -0.85 7.09 -45.41
#